data_AF-A0AAP0BN04-F1
#
_entry.id   AF-A0AAP0BN04-F1
#
_cell.length_a   1.000
_cell.length_b   1.000
_cell.length_c   1.000
_cell.angle_alpha   90.00
_cell.angle_beta   90.00
_cell.angle_gamma   90.00
#
_symmetry.space_group_name_H-M   'P 1'
#
loop_
_entity.id
_entity.type
_entity.pdbx_description
1 polymer ?
#
loop_
_entity_poly.entity_id
_entity_poly.type
_entity_poly.pdbx_seq_one_letter_code
_entity_poly.pdbx_strand_id
1 'polypeptide(L)' 'MDLKIVAVNRIPKQSNVIDCGVFVLKYIETVLSPTKVSWAMRKGWQSDMSRFRAEITFDILRIFHDLVLENIDNLET' A
#
# COMPACT_ATOMS: atom_id res chain seq x y z
N MET A 1 -8.78 26.45 10.24
CA MET A 1 -8.74 25.35 9.25
C MET A 1 -9.78 24.35 9.70
N ASP A 2 -10.96 24.39 9.09
CA ASP A 2 -12.08 23.55 9.53
C ASP A 2 -11.86 22.10 9.11
N LEU A 3 -11.82 21.20 10.08
CA LEU A 3 -11.66 19.77 9.85
C LEU A 3 -13.00 19.21 9.34
N LYS A 4 -13.17 19.17 8.01
CA LYS A 4 -14.37 18.60 7.40
C LYS A 4 -14.29 17.07 7.42
N ILE A 5 -14.94 16.44 8.38
CA ILE A 5 -15.09 14.98 8.43
C ILE A 5 -16.06 14.55 7.34
N VAL A 6 -15.56 13.83 6.33
CA VAL A 6 -16.39 13.25 5.27
C VAL A 6 -16.56 11.76 5.55
N ALA A 7 -17.79 11.34 5.83
CA ALA A 7 -18.11 9.93 5.92
C ALA A 7 -18.03 9.29 4.52
N VAL A 8 -17.07 8.41 4.30
CA VAL A 8 -16.90 7.70 3.04
C VAL A 8 -17.64 6.36 3.12
N ASN A 9 -18.74 6.25 2.39
CA ASN A 9 -19.50 5.01 2.29
C ASN A 9 -18.89 4.07 1.24
N ARG A 10 -19.06 2.75 1.42
CA ARG A 10 -18.68 1.69 0.47
C ARG A 10 -17.17 1.52 0.26
N ILE A 11 -16.37 1.79 1.30
CA ILE A 11 -14.95 1.44 1.31
C ILE A 11 -14.74 -0.09 1.41
N PRO A 12 -13.68 -0.64 0.79
CA PRO A 12 -13.40 -2.08 0.83
C PRO A 12 -13.11 -2.58 2.24
N LYS A 13 -13.88 -3.56 2.75
CA LYS A 13 -13.65 -4.10 4.09
C LYS A 13 -12.83 -5.38 4.03
N GLN A 14 -11.94 -5.54 5.00
CA GLN A 14 -11.30 -6.83 5.24
C GLN A 14 -12.33 -7.81 5.82
N SER A 15 -12.12 -9.10 5.55
CA SER A 15 -12.92 -10.20 6.11
C SER A 15 -12.11 -11.15 7.01
N ASN A 16 -10.82 -10.87 7.21
CA ASN A 16 -9.95 -11.68 8.07
C ASN A 16 -9.15 -10.80 9.05
N VAL A 17 -8.42 -11.45 9.96
CA VAL A 17 -7.67 -10.80 11.05
C VAL A 17 -6.21 -10.48 10.71
N ILE A 18 -5.72 -10.90 9.54
CA ILE A 18 -4.28 -10.88 9.20
C ILE A 18 -3.96 -9.74 8.22
N ASP A 19 -4.89 -9.39 7.34
CA ASP A 19 -4.65 -8.45 6.24
C ASP A 19 -4.83 -6.96 6.62
N CYS A 20 -5.07 -6.66 7.90
CA CYS A 20 -5.39 -5.30 8.33
C CYS A 20 -4.30 -4.28 7.99
N GLY A 21 -3.04 -4.65 8.16
CA GLY A 21 -1.91 -3.82 7.78
C GLY A 21 -1.86 -3.56 6.26
N VAL A 22 -2.13 -4.59 5.45
CA VAL A 22 -2.14 -4.47 3.98
C VAL A 22 -3.28 -3.55 3.52
N PHE A 23 -4.47 -3.69 4.11
CA PHE A 23 -5.59 -2.78 3.84
C PHE A 23 -5.23 -1.33 4.15
N VAL A 24 -4.60 -1.05 5.30
CA VAL A 24 -4.16 0.31 5.66
C VAL A 24 -3.21 0.88 4.61
N LEU A 25 -2.23 0.10 4.13
CA LEU A 25 -1.31 0.55 3.08
C LEU A 25 -2.04 0.86 1.77
N LYS A 26 -2.94 -0.02 1.31
CA LYS A 26 -3.74 0.23 0.09
C LYS A 26 -4.67 1.43 0.22
N TYR A 27 -5.19 1.69 1.42
CA TYR A 27 -5.97 2.89 1.71
C TYR A 27 -5.13 4.15 1.54
N ILE A 28 -3.95 4.19 2.14
CA ILE A 28 -3.01 5.32 2.05
C ILE A 28 -2.63 5.57 0.59
N GLU A 29 -2.16 4.53 -0.11
CA GLU A 29 -1.80 4.60 -1.53
C GLU A 29 -2.95 5.13 -2.40
N THR A 30 -4.18 4.67 -2.14
CA THR A 30 -5.35 5.13 -2.88
C THR A 30 -5.66 6.60 -2.64
N VAL A 31 -5.60 7.06 -1.38
CA VAL A 31 -5.89 8.46 -1.02
C VAL A 31 -4.82 9.41 -1.51
N LEU A 32 -3.56 8.97 -1.55
CA LEU A 32 -2.43 9.75 -2.07
C LEU A 32 -2.35 9.77 -3.61
N SER A 33 -3.14 8.93 -4.30
CA SER A 33 -3.17 8.93 -5.76
C SER A 33 -3.60 10.30 -6.29
N PRO A 34 -2.92 10.86 -7.30
CA PRO A 34 -3.33 12.12 -7.93
C PRO A 34 -4.66 12.00 -8.70
N THR A 35 -5.17 10.78 -8.88
CA THR A 35 -6.42 10.51 -9.59
C THR A 35 -7.61 10.52 -8.62
N LYS A 36 -8.79 10.90 -9.14
CA LYS A 36 -10.02 10.88 -8.33
C LYS A 36 -10.29 9.45 -7.83
N VAL A 37 -10.36 9.30 -6.50
CA VAL A 37 -10.59 8.01 -5.87
C VAL A 37 -11.98 7.46 -6.20
N SER A 38 -12.01 6.27 -6.79
CA SER A 38 -13.22 5.46 -6.97
C SER A 38 -13.16 4.22 -6.07
N TRP A 39 -13.78 4.29 -4.89
CA TRP A 39 -13.88 3.17 -3.95
C TRP A 39 -14.71 2.01 -4.49
N ALA A 40 -15.66 2.29 -5.39
CA ALA A 40 -16.49 1.27 -6.02
C ALA A 40 -15.68 0.28 -6.86
N MET A 41 -14.61 0.74 -7.52
CA MET A 41 -13.71 -0.09 -8.31
C MET A 41 -12.77 -0.96 -7.46
N ARG A 42 -12.74 -0.74 -6.14
CA ARG A 42 -11.78 -1.36 -5.20
C ARG A 42 -12.43 -2.40 -4.29
N LYS A 43 -13.71 -2.75 -4.51
CA LYS A 43 -14.44 -3.73 -3.70
C LYS A 43 -13.78 -5.12 -3.64
N GLY A 44 -12.95 -5.45 -4.63
CA GLY A 44 -12.25 -6.74 -4.74
C GLY A 44 -10.96 -6.87 -3.93
N TRP A 45 -10.55 -5.87 -3.14
CA TRP A 45 -9.24 -5.93 -2.45
C TRP A 45 -9.00 -7.22 -1.67
N GLN A 46 -10.01 -7.75 -0.98
CA GLN A 46 -9.83 -8.96 -0.19
C GLN A 46 -9.38 -10.17 -1.04
N SER A 47 -9.85 -10.31 -2.29
CA SER A 47 -9.42 -11.39 -3.17
C SER A 47 -8.00 -11.17 -3.71
N ASP A 48 -7.52 -9.94 -3.73
CA ASP A 48 -6.21 -9.56 -4.24
C ASP A 48 -5.11 -9.55 -3.17
N MET A 49 -5.44 -9.86 -1.91
CA MET A 49 -4.49 -9.72 -0.78
C MET A 49 -3.20 -10.52 -0.96
N SER A 50 -3.26 -11.72 -1.54
CA SER A 50 -2.05 -12.50 -1.85
C SER A 50 -1.12 -11.77 -2.82
N ARG A 51 -1.69 -11.09 -3.82
CA ARG A 51 -0.93 -10.28 -4.76
C ARG A 51 -0.35 -9.04 -4.08
N PHE A 52 -1.16 -8.30 -3.31
CA PHE A 52 -0.67 -7.09 -2.63
C PHE A 52 0.43 -7.39 -1.62
N ARG A 53 0.35 -8.50 -0.88
CA ARG A 53 1.45 -8.94 -0.01
C ARG A 53 2.72 -9.22 -0.81
N ALA A 54 2.61 -9.91 -1.94
CA ALA A 54 3.76 -10.17 -2.80
C ALA A 54 4.38 -8.89 -3.38
N GLU A 55 3.56 -7.93 -3.82
CA GLU A 55 4.02 -6.61 -4.29
C GLU A 55 4.81 -5.87 -3.20
N ILE A 56 4.25 -5.79 -1.98
CA ILE A 56 4.92 -5.16 -0.84
C ILE A 56 6.24 -5.86 -0.50
N THR A 57 6.25 -7.19 -0.44
CA THR A 57 7.48 -7.95 -0.17
C THR A 57 8.53 -7.71 -1.24
N PHE A 58 8.13 -7.69 -2.51
CA PHE A 58 9.04 -7.41 -3.62
C PHE A 58 9.65 -6.01 -3.51
N ASP A 59 8.84 -4.99 -3.24
CA ASP A 59 9.32 -3.62 -3.08
C ASP A 59 10.30 -3.47 -1.91
N ILE A 60 10.02 -4.12 -0.77
CA ILE A 60 10.93 -4.16 0.37
C ILE A 60 12.27 -4.77 -0.04
N LEU A 61 12.25 -5.94 -0.68
CA LEU A 61 13.46 -6.64 -1.11
C LEU A 61 14.26 -5.82 -2.12
N ARG A 62 13.59 -5.16 -3.07
CA ARG A 62 14.22 -4.28 -4.04
C ARG A 62 14.91 -3.10 -3.36
N ILE A 63 14.23 -2.42 -2.44
CA ILE A 63 14.81 -1.30 -1.68
C ILE A 63 16.04 -1.76 -0.89
N PHE A 64 15.97 -2.91 -0.22
CA PHE A 64 17.13 -3.46 0.48
C PHE A 64 18.29 -3.80 -0.45
N HIS A 65 17.99 -4.41 -1.60
CA HIS A 65 19.00 -4.72 -2.61
C HIS A 65 19.70 -3.44 -3.12
N ASP A 66 18.92 -2.41 -3.47
CA ASP A 66 19.44 -1.14 -3.95
C ASP A 66 20.33 -0.46 -2.88
N LEU A 67 19.88 -0.46 -1.61
CA LEU A 67 20.67 0.04 -0.48
C LEU A 67 21.98 -0.73 -0.27
N VAL A 68 21.97 -2.06 -0.40
CA VAL A 68 23.20 -2.85 -0.25
C VAL A 68 24.19 -2.51 -1.37
N LEU A 69 23.74 -2.40 -2.62
CA LEU A 69 24.61 -2.03 -3.74
C LEU A 69 25.25 -0.65 -3.54
N GLU A 70 24.43 0.36 -3.17
CA GLU A 70 24.95 1.71 -2.90
C GLU A 70 26.01 1.72 -1.78
N ASN A 71 25.89 0.86 -0.78
CA ASN A 71 26.85 0.80 0.33
C ASN A 71 28.10 -0.03 0.01
N ILE A 72 28.04 -1.00 -0.92
CA ILE A 72 29.22 -1.73 -1.40
C ILE A 72 30.09 -0.80 -2.26
N ASP A 73 29.48 -0.04 -3.16
CA ASP A 73 30.20 0.91 -4.03
C ASP A 73 30.95 1.99 -3.20
N ASN A 74 30.38 2.39 -2.06
CA ASN A 74 30.99 3.34 -1.12
C ASN A 74 32.12 2.75 -0.25
N LEU A 75 32.34 1.43 -0.26
CA LEU A 75 33.43 0.77 0.46
C LEU A 75 34.65 0.48 -0.43
N GLU A 76 34.49 0.58 -1.76
CA GLU A 76 35.56 0.36 -2.75
C GLU A 76 36.21 1.67 -3.26
N THR A 77 35.83 2.82 -2.68
CA THR A 77 36.45 4.14 -2.93
C THR A 77 37.17 4.67 -1.69
#